data_AF-A0A7S4C1W3-F1
#
_entry.id   AF-A0A7S4C1W3-F1
#
_cell.length_a   1.000
_cell.length_b   1.000
_cell.length_c   1.000
_cell.angle_alpha   90.00
_cell.angle_beta   90.00
_cell.angle_gamma   90.00
#
_symmetry.space_group_name_H-M   'P 1'
#
loop_
_entity.id
_entity.type
_entity.pdbx_description
1 polymer ?
#
loop_
_entity_poly.entity_id
_entity_poly.type
_entity_poly.pdbx_seq_one_letter_code
_entity_poly.pdbx_strand_id
1 'polypeptide(L)'
;VPHAMPSQHATMAATARGLGVVAPEALYAAHSLLELVLGGMKLRGAYSSLQMPPGAEKFARHHGVSLLALALLGFLVLQRRLVRTEAGLVVSATLCCFHAGAVLVMVHALHFHVVLLHLPLAIGFGLHGYATHVNLTEKSEKS
;
A
#
# COMPACT_ATOMS: atom_id res chain seq x y z
N VAL A 1 -36.57 -21.20 19.24
CA VAL A 1 -36.12 -20.13 18.31
C VAL A 1 -34.70 -20.47 17.87
N PRO A 2 -34.44 -20.83 16.60
CA PRO A 2 -33.08 -21.13 16.18
C PRO A 2 -32.27 -19.83 16.13
N HIS A 3 -31.17 -19.77 16.88
CA HIS A 3 -30.17 -18.72 16.76
C HIS A 3 -29.52 -18.84 15.39
N ALA A 4 -29.82 -17.88 14.50
CA ALA A 4 -29.10 -17.74 13.24
C ALA A 4 -27.62 -17.48 13.57
N MET A 5 -26.78 -18.49 13.34
CA MET A 5 -25.33 -18.35 13.43
C MET A 5 -24.92 -17.29 12.40
N PRO A 6 -24.20 -16.22 12.79
CA PRO A 6 -23.68 -15.27 11.81
C PRO A 6 -22.84 -16.02 10.79
N SER A 7 -23.07 -15.75 9.50
CA SER A 7 -22.29 -16.36 8.42
C SER A 7 -20.81 -16.06 8.66
N GLN A 8 -19.93 -17.02 8.36
CA GLN A 8 -18.48 -16.87 8.54
C GLN A 8 -17.95 -15.58 7.88
N HIS A 9 -18.59 -15.14 6.79
CA HIS A 9 -18.31 -13.87 6.12
C HIS A 9 -18.59 -12.63 7.00
N ALA A 10 -19.70 -12.61 7.74
CA ALA A 10 -20.03 -11.51 8.65
C ALA A 10 -19.03 -11.39 9.80
N THR A 11 -18.57 -12.54 10.32
CA THR A 11 -17.55 -12.59 11.38
C THR A 11 -16.18 -12.11 10.88
N MET A 12 -15.76 -12.50 9.67
CA MET A 12 -14.52 -11.99 9.07
C MET A 12 -14.58 -10.49 8.79
N ALA A 13 -15.70 -9.98 8.25
CA ALA A 13 -15.88 -8.55 7.99
C ALA A 13 -15.90 -7.70 9.28
N ALA A 14 -16.51 -8.22 10.36
CA ALA A 14 -16.50 -7.58 11.67
C ALA A 14 -15.09 -7.59 12.30
N THR A 15 -14.33 -8.66 12.10
CA THR A 15 -12.93 -8.77 12.57
C THR A 15 -12.02 -7.80 11.80
N ALA A 16 -12.22 -7.64 10.49
CA ALA A 16 -11.51 -6.64 9.69
C ALA A 16 -11.84 -5.20 10.13
N ARG A 17 -13.10 -4.91 10.52
CA ARG A 17 -13.48 -3.62 11.12
C ARG A 17 -12.90 -3.42 12.51
N GLY A 18 -12.76 -4.48 13.30
CA GLY A 18 -12.22 -4.46 14.67
C GLY A 18 -10.69 -4.38 14.75
N LEU A 19 -9.96 -4.84 13.72
CA LEU A 19 -8.49 -4.81 13.67
C LEU A 19 -7.88 -3.44 13.30
N GLY A 20 -8.66 -2.36 13.40
CA GLY A 20 -8.14 -1.02 13.23
C GLY A 20 -7.72 -0.73 11.79
N VAL A 21 -8.68 -0.79 10.86
CA VAL A 21 -8.51 -0.11 9.57
C VAL A 21 -8.37 1.38 9.90
N VAL A 22 -7.11 1.81 10.05
CA VAL A 22 -6.69 3.19 9.88
C VAL A 22 -7.47 3.72 8.69
N ALA A 23 -8.15 4.86 8.85
CA ALA A 23 -8.97 5.46 7.79
C ALA A 23 -8.23 5.27 6.45
N PRO A 24 -8.78 4.54 5.46
CA PRO A 24 -8.00 4.13 4.30
C PRO A 24 -7.39 5.33 3.57
N GLU A 25 -8.03 6.49 3.67
CA GLU A 25 -7.50 7.78 3.25
C GLU A 25 -6.14 8.12 3.93
N ALA A 26 -6.00 7.87 5.22
CA ALA A 26 -4.75 8.06 5.95
C ALA A 26 -3.65 7.05 5.53
N LEU A 27 -4.02 5.83 5.14
CA LEU A 27 -3.05 4.87 4.56
C LEU A 27 -2.46 5.40 3.24
N TYR A 28 -3.33 5.86 2.33
CA TYR A 28 -2.90 6.49 1.08
C TYR A 28 -2.05 7.75 1.33
N ALA A 29 -2.45 8.59 2.29
CA ALA A 29 -1.73 9.81 2.61
C ALA A 29 -0.34 9.53 3.19
N ALA A 30 -0.24 8.58 4.13
CA ALA A 30 1.03 8.17 4.73
C ALA A 30 1.96 7.56 3.68
N HIS A 31 1.45 6.67 2.83
CA HIS A 31 2.19 6.13 1.70
C HIS A 31 2.69 7.23 0.76
N SER A 32 1.81 8.11 0.29
CA SER A 32 2.19 9.17 -0.65
C SER A 32 3.24 10.13 -0.07
N LEU A 33 3.13 10.49 1.21
CA LEU A 33 4.12 11.34 1.86
C LEU A 33 5.48 10.64 1.99
N LEU A 34 5.48 9.37 2.40
CA LEU A 34 6.70 8.57 2.52
C LEU A 34 7.42 8.45 1.18
N GLU A 35 6.70 8.04 0.14
CA GLU A 35 7.28 7.84 -1.20
C GLU A 35 7.73 9.16 -1.84
N LEU A 36 7.03 10.27 -1.57
CA LEU A 36 7.45 11.61 -1.99
C LEU A 36 8.80 12.00 -1.37
N VAL A 37 8.95 11.83 -0.05
CA VAL A 37 10.19 12.15 0.66
C VAL A 37 11.33 11.25 0.20
N LEU A 38 11.11 9.93 0.16
CA LEU A 38 12.13 8.98 -0.27
C LEU A 38 12.53 9.21 -1.73
N GLY A 39 11.56 9.38 -2.64
CA GLY A 39 11.79 9.69 -4.04
C GLY A 39 12.62 10.96 -4.21
N GLY A 40 12.24 12.04 -3.52
CA GLY A 40 12.98 13.30 -3.52
C GLY A 40 14.42 13.15 -3.02
N MET A 41 14.63 12.40 -1.93
CA MET A 41 15.97 12.10 -1.42
C MET A 41 16.83 11.32 -2.44
N LYS A 42 16.25 10.33 -3.12
CA LYS A 42 16.97 9.55 -4.15
C LYS A 42 17.35 10.42 -5.35
N LEU A 43 16.47 11.30 -5.79
CA LEU A 43 16.74 12.19 -6.92
C LEU A 43 17.76 13.28 -6.61
N ARG A 44 17.77 13.80 -5.38
CA ARG A 44 18.76 14.78 -4.92
C ARG A 44 20.17 14.18 -4.80
N GLY A 45 20.30 12.85 -4.90
CA GLY A 45 21.57 12.17 -4.71
C GLY A 45 22.05 12.24 -3.27
N ALA A 46 21.14 12.25 -2.29
CA ALA A 46 21.49 12.28 -0.87
C ALA A 46 22.31 11.04 -0.41
N TYR A 47 22.44 10.02 -1.27
CA TYR A 47 23.34 8.88 -1.09
C TYR A 47 24.76 9.12 -1.62
N SER A 48 25.11 10.34 -2.05
CA SER A 48 26.46 10.68 -2.56
C SER A 48 27.57 10.46 -1.53
N SER A 49 27.23 10.40 -0.24
CA SER A 49 28.15 10.04 0.85
C SER A 49 28.30 8.54 1.09
N LEU A 50 27.48 7.70 0.45
CA LEU A 50 27.59 6.25 0.53
C LEU A 50 28.45 5.73 -0.62
N GLN A 51 29.44 4.88 -0.33
CA GLN A 51 30.13 4.12 -1.38
C GLN A 51 29.12 3.21 -2.07
N MET A 52 28.75 3.57 -3.29
CA MET A 52 27.84 2.80 -4.12
C MET A 52 28.59 2.00 -5.19
N PRO A 53 28.16 0.76 -5.48
CA PRO A 53 28.69 -0.01 -6.60
C PRO A 53 28.53 0.75 -7.93
N PRO A 54 29.41 0.54 -8.92
CA PRO A 54 29.27 1.13 -10.24
C PRO A 54 27.87 0.87 -10.83
N GLY A 55 27.19 1.92 -11.28
CA GLY A 55 25.84 1.83 -11.87
C GLY A 55 24.68 1.88 -10.87
N ALA A 56 24.92 1.74 -9.56
CA ALA A 56 23.87 1.81 -8.55
C ALA A 56 23.22 3.20 -8.45
N GLU A 57 23.92 4.28 -8.81
CA GLU A 57 23.35 5.63 -8.85
C GLU A 57 22.23 5.77 -9.90
N LYS A 58 22.42 5.19 -11.10
CA LYS A 58 21.40 5.21 -12.16
C LYS A 58 20.15 4.47 -11.70
N PHE A 59 20.35 3.31 -11.06
CA PHE A 59 19.26 2.55 -10.45
C PHE A 59 18.56 3.36 -9.34
N ALA A 60 19.32 4.00 -8.45
CA ALA A 60 18.77 4.81 -7.37
C ALA A 60 17.93 5.98 -7.89
N ARG A 61 18.38 6.67 -8.94
CA ARG A 61 17.63 7.76 -9.58
C ARG A 61 16.37 7.24 -10.27
N HIS A 62 16.46 6.17 -11.04
CA HIS A 62 15.30 5.56 -11.70
C HIS A 62 14.25 5.11 -10.66
N HIS A 63 14.70 4.43 -9.62
CA HIS A 63 13.86 4.05 -8.49
C HIS A 63 13.25 5.30 -7.81
N GLY A 64 14.01 6.39 -7.65
CA GLY A 64 13.48 7.66 -7.14
C GLY A 64 12.31 8.21 -7.95
N VAL A 65 12.39 8.15 -9.29
CA VAL A 65 11.27 8.54 -10.17
C VAL A 65 10.06 7.62 -9.96
N SER A 66 10.28 6.31 -9.84
CA SER A 66 9.20 5.35 -9.58
C SER A 66 8.47 5.64 -8.26
N LEU A 67 9.20 5.98 -7.19
CA LEU A 67 8.58 6.36 -5.91
C LEU A 67 7.75 7.64 -6.04
N LEU A 68 8.24 8.65 -6.76
CA LEU A 68 7.45 9.86 -7.02
C LEU A 68 6.18 9.56 -7.82
N ALA A 69 6.25 8.66 -8.80
CA ALA A 69 5.07 8.26 -9.58
C ALA A 69 4.03 7.55 -8.69
N LEU A 70 4.46 6.65 -7.80
CA LEU A 70 3.59 5.99 -6.83
C LEU A 70 3.00 6.99 -5.82
N ALA A 71 3.78 7.98 -5.38
CA ALA A 71 3.32 9.05 -4.50
C ALA A 71 2.20 9.87 -5.16
N LEU A 72 2.40 10.27 -6.42
CA LEU A 72 1.40 11.00 -7.21
C LEU A 72 0.15 10.16 -7.47
N LEU A 73 0.30 8.87 -7.74
CA LEU A 73 -0.84 7.96 -7.91
C LEU A 73 -1.70 7.90 -6.64
N GLY A 74 -1.07 7.73 -5.48
CA GLY A 74 -1.79 7.73 -4.19
C GLY A 74 -2.47 9.08 -3.90
N PHE A 75 -1.79 10.19 -4.23
CA PHE A 75 -2.37 11.53 -4.09
C PHE A 75 -3.58 11.72 -5.02
N LEU A 76 -3.51 11.23 -6.26
CA LEU A 76 -4.61 11.31 -7.21
C LEU A 76 -5.83 10.53 -6.72
N VAL A 77 -5.63 9.34 -6.14
CA VAL A 77 -6.72 8.57 -5.51
C VAL A 77 -7.41 9.38 -4.41
N LEU A 78 -6.65 10.06 -3.56
CA LEU A 78 -7.19 10.92 -2.51
C LEU A 78 -7.93 12.14 -3.08
N GLN A 79 -7.27 12.88 -3.97
CA GLN A 79 -7.79 14.11 -4.58
C GLN A 79 -9.10 13.84 -5.32
N ARG A 80 -9.19 12.71 -6.01
CA ARG A 80 -10.37 12.29 -6.79
C ARG A 80 -11.38 11.48 -5.97
N ARG A 81 -11.14 11.29 -4.66
CA ARG A 81 -12.00 10.51 -3.75
C ARG A 81 -12.28 9.08 -4.25
N LEU A 82 -11.27 8.45 -4.85
CA LEU A 82 -11.37 7.12 -5.46
C LEU A 82 -11.07 5.97 -4.50
N VAL A 83 -10.77 6.25 -3.22
CA VAL A 83 -10.35 5.25 -2.23
C VAL A 83 -11.31 4.05 -2.19
N ARG A 84 -12.62 4.29 -2.19
CA ARG A 84 -13.66 3.25 -2.02
C ARG A 84 -14.31 2.82 -3.34
N THR A 85 -13.60 2.94 -4.46
CA THR A 85 -14.09 2.57 -5.80
C THR A 85 -13.28 1.42 -6.39
N GLU A 86 -13.70 0.89 -7.55
CA GLU A 86 -12.92 -0.09 -8.31
C GLU A 86 -11.52 0.41 -8.64
N ALA A 87 -11.38 1.71 -8.98
CA ALA A 87 -10.07 2.31 -9.22
C ALA A 87 -9.19 2.29 -7.96
N GLY A 88 -9.76 2.61 -6.79
CA GLY A 88 -9.06 2.48 -5.51
C GLY A 88 -8.63 1.05 -5.20
N LEU A 89 -9.48 0.07 -5.52
CA LEU A 89 -9.16 -1.35 -5.38
C LEU A 89 -7.96 -1.77 -6.25
N VAL A 90 -7.97 -1.39 -7.53
CA VAL A 90 -6.86 -1.69 -8.46
C VAL A 90 -5.56 -1.07 -7.93
N VAL A 91 -5.59 0.21 -7.55
CA VAL A 91 -4.41 0.89 -7.00
C VAL A 91 -3.93 0.22 -5.72
N SER A 92 -4.83 -0.20 -4.84
CA SER A 92 -4.46 -0.90 -3.60
C SER A 92 -3.79 -2.23 -3.88
N ALA A 93 -4.31 -3.02 -4.83
CA ALA A 93 -3.69 -4.27 -5.22
C ALA A 93 -2.28 -4.03 -5.79
N THR A 94 -2.11 -3.01 -6.64
CA THR A 94 -0.80 -2.62 -7.18
C THR A 94 0.18 -2.24 -6.07
N LEU A 95 -0.23 -1.39 -5.12
CA LEU A 95 0.62 -0.95 -4.01
C LEU A 95 0.95 -2.11 -3.07
N CYS A 96 -0.02 -2.98 -2.77
CA CYS A 96 0.18 -4.20 -1.99
C CYS A 96 1.26 -5.09 -2.63
N CYS A 97 1.14 -5.39 -3.93
CA CYS A 97 2.13 -6.19 -4.65
C CYS A 97 3.51 -5.54 -4.69
N PHE A 98 3.57 -4.22 -4.89
CA PHE A 98 4.83 -3.47 -4.87
C PHE A 98 5.54 -3.60 -3.52
N HIS A 99 4.84 -3.34 -2.41
CA HIS A 99 5.44 -3.44 -1.07
C HIS A 99 5.75 -4.90 -0.68
N ALA A 100 4.91 -5.87 -1.06
CA ALA A 100 5.20 -7.29 -0.84
C ALA A 100 6.47 -7.72 -1.59
N GLY A 101 6.65 -7.30 -2.84
CA GLY A 101 7.87 -7.53 -3.60
C GLY A 101 9.09 -6.92 -2.92
N ALA A 102 8.98 -5.68 -2.43
CA ALA A 102 10.04 -5.03 -1.67
C ALA A 102 10.38 -5.81 -0.38
N VAL A 103 9.39 -6.28 0.37
CA VAL A 103 9.59 -7.12 1.56
C VAL A 103 10.35 -8.39 1.21
N LEU A 104 9.93 -9.13 0.17
CA LEU A 104 10.58 -10.39 -0.22
C LEU A 104 12.07 -10.18 -0.58
N VAL A 105 12.37 -9.15 -1.37
CA VAL A 105 13.75 -8.79 -1.73
C VAL A 105 14.57 -8.42 -0.50
N MET A 106 14.00 -7.64 0.42
CA MET A 106 14.73 -7.15 1.60
C MET A 106 14.91 -8.20 2.69
N VAL A 107 13.96 -9.13 2.83
CA VAL A 107 14.13 -10.33 3.67
C VAL A 107 15.28 -11.17 3.12
N HIS A 108 15.31 -11.41 1.81
CA HIS A 108 16.40 -12.14 1.17
C HIS A 108 17.77 -11.47 1.39
N ALA A 109 17.79 -10.14 1.36
CA ALA A 109 19.00 -9.35 1.59
C ALA A 109 19.26 -8.99 3.08
N LEU A 110 18.52 -9.56 4.03
CA LEU A 110 18.66 -9.33 5.49
C LEU A 110 18.53 -7.87 5.96
N HIS A 111 17.84 -7.02 5.18
CA HIS A 111 17.60 -5.60 5.49
C HIS A 111 16.29 -5.41 6.27
N PHE A 112 16.23 -5.90 7.51
CA PHE A 112 15.00 -5.93 8.32
C PHE A 112 14.40 -4.55 8.61
N HIS A 113 15.19 -3.48 8.68
CA HIS A 113 14.66 -2.12 8.87
C HIS A 113 13.77 -1.67 7.71
N VAL A 114 14.10 -2.07 6.48
CA VAL A 114 13.27 -1.79 5.31
C VAL A 114 12.02 -2.67 5.32
N VAL A 115 12.14 -3.93 5.77
CA VAL A 115 10.98 -4.81 5.96
C VAL A 115 9.97 -4.21 6.94
N LEU A 116 10.42 -3.67 8.07
CA LEU A 116 9.55 -3.02 9.05
C LEU A 116 8.80 -1.80 8.50
N LEU A 117 9.37 -1.13 7.48
CA LEU A 117 8.73 0.00 6.81
C LEU A 117 7.69 -0.47 5.76
N HIS A 118 8.01 -1.49 4.96
CA HIS A 118 7.16 -1.92 3.84
C HIS A 118 6.06 -2.90 4.25
N LEU A 119 6.28 -3.75 5.25
CA LEU A 119 5.34 -4.79 5.66
C LEU A 119 3.98 -4.21 6.12
N PRO A 120 3.92 -3.15 6.96
CA PRO A 120 2.65 -2.54 7.33
C PRO A 120 1.89 -1.96 6.13
N LEU A 121 2.59 -1.42 5.13
CA LEU A 121 1.97 -0.89 3.91
C LEU A 121 1.40 -2.01 3.04
N ALA A 122 2.14 -3.11 2.86
CA ALA A 122 1.65 -4.29 2.14
C ALA A 122 0.37 -4.84 2.79
N ILE A 123 0.39 -5.05 4.11
CA ILE A 123 -0.77 -5.53 4.87
C ILE A 123 -1.92 -4.53 4.76
N GLY A 124 -1.66 -3.24 4.99
CA GLY A 124 -2.66 -2.18 4.95
C GLY A 124 -3.39 -2.10 3.61
N PHE A 125 -2.65 -2.09 2.50
CA PHE A 125 -3.25 -2.05 1.17
C PHE A 125 -3.96 -3.35 0.79
N GLY A 126 -3.45 -4.51 1.24
CA GLY A 126 -4.13 -5.79 1.08
C GLY A 126 -5.48 -5.84 1.80
N LEU A 127 -5.51 -5.40 3.05
CA LEU A 127 -6.75 -5.31 3.84
C LEU A 127 -7.73 -4.31 3.24
N HIS A 128 -7.26 -3.14 2.79
CA HIS A 128 -8.09 -2.16 2.10
C HIS A 128 -8.67 -2.71 0.79
N GLY A 129 -7.85 -3.37 -0.04
CA GLY A 129 -8.30 -4.01 -1.28
C GLY A 129 -9.37 -5.07 -1.03
N TYR A 130 -9.15 -5.94 -0.04
CA TYR A 130 -10.13 -6.95 0.35
C TYR A 130 -11.45 -6.34 0.85
N ALA A 131 -11.39 -5.35 1.74
CA ALA A 131 -12.58 -4.69 2.27
C ALA A 131 -13.38 -3.98 1.16
N THR A 132 -12.69 -3.29 0.25
CA THR A 132 -13.33 -2.61 -0.88
C THR A 132 -13.96 -3.61 -1.84
N HIS A 133 -13.30 -4.74 -2.13
CA HIS A 133 -13.87 -5.82 -2.95
C HIS A 133 -15.20 -6.32 -2.38
N VAL A 134 -15.20 -6.72 -1.10
CA VAL A 134 -16.41 -7.24 -0.41
C VAL A 134 -17.55 -6.23 -0.48
N ASN A 135 -17.27 -4.95 -0.19
CA ASN A 135 -18.30 -3.90 -0.24
C ASN A 135 -18.89 -3.69 -1.64
N LEU A 136 -18.08 -3.81 -2.71
CA LEU A 136 -18.54 -3.65 -4.08
C LEU A 136 -19.40 -4.84 -4.52
N THR A 137 -19.01 -6.07 -4.16
CA THR A 137 -19.80 -7.28 -4.45
C THR A 137 -21.16 -7.23 -3.76
N GLU A 138 -21.22 -6.90 -2.47
CA GLU A 138 -22.49 -6.79 -1.73
C GLU A 138 -23.42 -5.71 -2.31
N LYS A 139 -22.86 -4.62 -2.84
CA LYS A 139 -23.66 -3.56 -3.47
C LYS A 139 -24.24 -4.01 -4.81
N SER A 140 -23.52 -4.83 -5.56
CA SER A 140 -23.98 -5.38 -6.85
C SER A 140 -25.11 -6.38 -6.67
N GLU A 141 -25.11 -7.19 -5.60
CA GLU A 141 -26.16 -8.19 -5.34
C GLU A 141 -27.49 -7.58 -4.87
N LYS A 142 -27.43 -6.35 -4.34
CA LYS A 142 -28.61 -5.63 -3.81
C LYS A 142 -29.25 -4.67 -4.84
N SER A 143 -28.63 -4.51 -6.00
CA SER A 143 -29.11 -3.65 -7.09
C SER A 143 -29.83 -4.43 -8.16
#